data_AF-A0A1Q5TFA1-F1
#
_entry.id   AF-A0A1Q5TFA1-F1
#
_cell.length_a   1.000
_cell.length_b   1.000
_cell.length_c   1.000
_cell.angle_alpha   90.00
_cell.angle_beta   90.00
_cell.angle_gamma   90.00
#
_symmetry.space_group_name_H-M   'P 1'
#
loop_
_entity.id
_entity.type
_entity.pdbx_description
1 polymer ?
#
loop_
_entity_poly.entity_id
_entity_poly.type
_entity_poly.pdbx_seq_one_letter_code
_entity_poly.pdbx_strand_id
1 'polypeptide(L)'
;MRTFFNIAAFAAGSQALITRGDSCCFHLTASGGASGSVGQLSDGQNRIGDNSLSPAEFCINSGAITDGNGRGCILTPPTTQLQCDEGATPTGGFSIDSSGKLEFQGSSKFIACETGQNGGLNIYTTESSALSNCKPIELMADSCAAPKPQPTSTSTSTAVATSASTASATATAPATPPANNGCPTTLTSGNFEFPHLIVPIDSSSPDTAAGTQFNGKVTSTVSSIFNFDIPQSDSGKTCSLVFLFPKQADLQTSSFTFSGDGKIDFAALSGIATKSTTFHNAPSVSKDLGTIAVSPGNQYVVSTFSCPAGQTVSYEMKNAGSTSLEFFEDFNPSP
;
A
#
# COMPACT_ATOMS: atom_id res chain seq x y z
N MET A 1 -41.80 49.65 -17.01
CA MET A 1 -41.72 48.47 -17.91
C MET A 1 -41.13 47.31 -17.12
N ARG A 2 -41.65 46.12 -17.37
CA ARG A 2 -41.46 44.90 -16.57
C ARG A 2 -40.03 44.37 -16.68
N THR A 3 -39.48 43.97 -15.54
CA THR A 3 -38.19 43.30 -15.39
C THR A 3 -38.26 41.88 -15.95
N PHE A 4 -37.37 41.53 -16.88
CA PHE A 4 -37.06 40.15 -17.25
C PHE A 4 -35.55 40.06 -17.54
N PHE A 5 -34.78 39.51 -16.60
CA PHE A 5 -33.46 38.98 -16.91
C PHE A 5 -33.61 37.47 -17.06
N ASN A 6 -33.38 36.98 -18.29
CA ASN A 6 -33.30 35.56 -18.58
C ASN A 6 -32.00 35.02 -17.95
N ILE A 7 -32.13 34.07 -17.03
CA ILE A 7 -31.03 33.28 -16.49
C ILE A 7 -30.66 32.26 -17.56
N ALA A 8 -29.46 32.36 -18.12
CA ALA A 8 -28.83 31.27 -18.85
C ALA A 8 -28.09 30.39 -17.84
N ALA A 9 -28.74 29.33 -17.37
CA ALA A 9 -28.11 28.28 -16.57
C ALA A 9 -27.43 27.29 -17.52
N PHE A 10 -26.10 27.16 -17.44
CA PHE A 10 -25.40 26.01 -17.98
C PHE A 10 -25.57 24.84 -17.00
N ALA A 11 -26.54 23.98 -17.26
CA ALA A 11 -26.62 22.68 -16.60
C ALA A 11 -25.67 21.71 -17.34
N ALA A 12 -24.46 21.53 -16.81
CA ALA A 12 -23.65 20.37 -17.17
C ALA A 12 -24.28 19.15 -16.48
N GLY A 13 -25.16 18.45 -17.20
CA GLY A 13 -25.66 17.16 -16.78
C GLY A 13 -24.55 16.12 -16.89
N SER A 14 -23.85 15.86 -15.79
CA SER A 14 -23.04 14.66 -15.65
C SER A 14 -23.99 13.47 -15.69
N GLN A 15 -24.01 12.75 -16.81
CA GLN A 15 -24.48 11.38 -16.78
C GLN A 15 -23.42 10.58 -16.02
N ALA A 16 -23.54 10.56 -14.70
CA ALA A 16 -22.87 9.55 -13.91
C ALA A 16 -23.44 8.21 -14.39
N LEU A 17 -22.60 7.41 -15.03
CA LEU A 17 -22.83 5.98 -15.13
C LEU A 17 -22.93 5.47 -13.69
N ILE A 18 -24.15 5.35 -13.17
CA ILE A 18 -24.41 4.53 -11.99
C ILE A 18 -24.26 3.09 -12.49
N THR A 19 -23.02 2.61 -12.53
CA THR A 19 -22.80 1.17 -12.41
C THR A 19 -23.43 0.81 -11.07
N ARG A 20 -24.50 0.01 -11.08
CA ARG A 20 -25.08 -0.55 -9.86
C ARG A 20 -23.98 -1.39 -9.20
N GLY A 21 -23.21 -0.78 -8.32
CA GLY A 21 -22.09 -1.43 -7.65
C GLY A 21 -22.63 -2.46 -6.67
N ASP A 22 -21.97 -3.62 -6.63
CA ASP A 22 -22.21 -4.75 -5.75
C ASP A 22 -21.95 -4.37 -4.26
N SER A 23 -22.75 -3.45 -3.72
CA SER A 23 -22.73 -3.13 -2.30
C SER A 23 -23.34 -4.31 -1.54
N CYS A 24 -22.57 -4.90 -0.64
CA CYS A 24 -23.01 -6.02 0.18
C CYS A 24 -22.72 -5.74 1.65
N CYS A 25 -23.70 -5.99 2.52
CA CYS A 25 -23.60 -5.69 3.96
C CYS A 25 -23.57 -6.95 4.81
N PHE A 26 -22.72 -6.94 5.83
CA PHE A 26 -22.34 -8.07 6.67
C PHE A 26 -22.01 -7.60 8.09
N HIS A 27 -21.98 -8.55 9.02
CA HIS A 27 -21.39 -8.40 10.35
C HIS A 27 -20.08 -9.19 10.41
N LEU A 28 -19.15 -8.73 11.25
CA LEU A 28 -17.87 -9.41 11.46
C LEU A 28 -17.85 -10.16 12.78
N THR A 29 -17.33 -11.38 12.75
CA THR A 29 -17.01 -12.19 13.93
C THR A 29 -15.54 -12.57 13.91
N ALA A 30 -14.84 -12.28 15.00
CA ALA A 30 -13.46 -12.67 15.19
C ALA A 30 -13.33 -14.12 15.66
N SER A 31 -12.25 -14.77 15.22
CA SER A 31 -11.82 -16.10 15.68
C SER A 31 -10.28 -16.17 15.75
N GLY A 32 -9.75 -17.20 16.42
CA GLY A 32 -8.31 -17.37 16.63
C GLY A 32 -7.88 -17.04 18.06
N GLY A 33 -6.90 -16.16 18.24
CA GLY A 33 -6.37 -15.78 19.55
C GLY A 33 -7.34 -14.96 20.42
N ALA A 34 -8.32 -14.31 19.79
CA ALA A 34 -9.49 -13.72 20.43
C ALA A 34 -10.73 -14.05 19.59
N SER A 35 -11.92 -14.04 20.22
CA SER A 35 -13.17 -14.41 19.57
C SER A 35 -14.33 -13.56 20.05
N GLY A 36 -15.28 -13.28 19.17
CA GLY A 36 -16.49 -12.52 19.48
C GLY A 36 -16.95 -11.68 18.31
N SER A 37 -18.14 -11.09 18.41
CA SER A 37 -18.62 -10.13 17.42
C SER A 37 -17.78 -8.86 17.43
N VAL A 38 -17.63 -8.24 16.27
CA VAL A 38 -17.07 -6.90 16.13
C VAL A 38 -18.21 -5.89 16.34
N GLY A 39 -18.10 -5.12 17.42
CA GLY A 39 -18.93 -3.94 17.67
C GLY A 39 -18.17 -2.66 17.35
N GLN A 40 -18.88 -1.53 17.38
CA GLN A 40 -18.30 -0.24 17.05
C GLN A 40 -18.71 0.83 18.06
N LEU A 41 -17.75 1.62 18.51
CA LEU A 41 -17.98 2.78 19.36
C LEU A 41 -18.60 3.93 18.56
N SER A 42 -19.25 4.87 19.26
CA SER A 42 -19.85 6.04 18.63
C SER A 42 -18.84 6.93 17.91
N ASP A 43 -17.57 6.88 18.30
CA ASP A 43 -16.47 7.62 17.65
C ASP A 43 -15.91 6.92 16.40
N GLY A 44 -16.34 5.68 16.10
CA GLY A 44 -15.93 4.94 14.90
C GLY A 44 -15.03 3.74 15.16
N GLN A 45 -14.51 3.58 16.38
CA GLN A 45 -13.57 2.50 16.67
C GLN A 45 -14.23 1.12 16.68
N ASN A 46 -13.68 0.18 15.92
CA ASN A 46 -14.16 -1.20 15.88
C ASN A 46 -13.44 -2.05 16.93
N ARG A 47 -14.20 -2.82 17.71
CA ARG A 47 -13.71 -3.65 18.82
C ARG A 47 -14.32 -5.03 18.85
N ILE A 48 -13.53 -6.01 19.25
CA ILE A 48 -13.98 -7.39 19.50
C ILE A 48 -14.30 -7.53 20.98
N GLY A 49 -15.45 -8.12 21.29
CA GLY A 49 -15.78 -8.59 22.64
C GLY A 49 -15.96 -7.48 23.69
N ASP A 50 -16.11 -6.22 23.27
CA ASP A 50 -16.45 -5.12 24.18
C ASP A 50 -17.89 -5.32 24.67
N ASN A 51 -18.07 -5.53 25.97
CA ASN A 51 -19.36 -5.87 26.58
C ASN A 51 -20.40 -4.74 26.51
N SER A 52 -19.99 -3.54 26.11
CA SER A 52 -20.88 -2.39 25.94
C SER A 52 -21.41 -2.24 24.52
N LEU A 53 -20.90 -3.02 23.56
CA LEU A 53 -21.19 -2.86 22.14
C LEU A 53 -22.06 -3.99 21.61
N SER A 54 -23.05 -3.62 20.78
CA SER A 54 -23.72 -4.56 19.88
C SER A 54 -22.88 -4.80 18.62
N PRO A 55 -23.09 -5.94 17.91
CA PRO A 55 -22.48 -6.15 16.60
C PRO A 55 -22.74 -4.96 15.66
N ALA A 56 -21.71 -4.51 14.96
CA ALA A 56 -21.80 -3.44 13.98
C ALA A 56 -22.06 -4.00 12.58
N GLU A 57 -22.87 -3.29 11.80
CA GLU A 57 -23.07 -3.58 10.37
C GLU A 57 -21.99 -2.87 9.56
N PHE A 58 -21.44 -3.59 8.59
CA PHE A 58 -20.48 -3.09 7.62
C PHE A 58 -20.98 -3.36 6.22
N CYS A 59 -20.70 -2.46 5.28
CA CYS A 59 -21.01 -2.65 3.86
C CYS A 59 -19.72 -2.51 3.05
N ILE A 60 -19.45 -3.49 2.20
CA ILE A 60 -18.33 -3.45 1.27
C ILE A 60 -18.83 -3.08 -0.12
N ASN A 61 -18.14 -2.14 -0.75
CA ASN A 61 -18.34 -1.78 -2.15
C ASN A 61 -16.99 -1.53 -2.80
N SER A 62 -16.73 -2.21 -3.92
CA SER A 62 -15.51 -2.02 -4.73
C SER A 62 -14.22 -2.06 -3.90
N GLY A 63 -14.18 -2.95 -2.90
CA GLY A 63 -13.05 -3.18 -2.02
C GLY A 63 -12.83 -2.14 -0.92
N ALA A 64 -13.82 -1.28 -0.65
CA ALA A 64 -13.79 -0.36 0.47
C ALA A 64 -15.00 -0.60 1.39
N ILE A 65 -14.83 -0.36 2.70
CA ILE A 65 -15.86 -0.64 3.70
C ILE A 65 -16.42 0.67 4.28
N THR A 66 -17.73 0.72 4.46
CA THR A 66 -18.40 1.70 5.32
C THR A 66 -19.13 0.99 6.46
N ASP A 67 -19.38 1.66 7.57
CA ASP A 67 -20.30 1.14 8.58
C ASP A 67 -21.79 1.40 8.24
N GLY A 68 -22.70 0.90 9.07
CA GLY A 68 -24.16 1.10 8.91
C GLY A 68 -24.64 2.56 8.99
N ASN A 69 -23.79 3.49 9.44
CA ASN A 69 -24.06 4.94 9.41
C ASN A 69 -23.45 5.62 8.16
N GLY A 70 -22.79 4.87 7.29
CA GLY A 70 -22.12 5.38 6.09
C GLY A 70 -20.75 6.02 6.36
N ARG A 71 -20.16 5.83 7.55
CA ARG A 71 -18.81 6.31 7.86
C ARG A 71 -17.79 5.43 7.15
N GLY A 72 -16.78 6.05 6.54
CA GLY A 72 -15.75 5.32 5.82
C GLY A 72 -14.78 4.62 6.76
N CYS A 73 -14.62 3.32 6.59
CA CYS A 73 -13.66 2.55 7.36
C CYS A 73 -12.25 2.76 6.81
N ILE A 74 -11.33 3.12 7.69
CA ILE A 74 -9.93 3.42 7.43
C ILE A 74 -9.03 2.54 8.28
N LEU A 75 -7.76 2.47 7.87
CA LEU A 75 -6.68 1.94 8.69
C LEU A 75 -5.85 3.11 9.21
N THR A 76 -5.91 3.39 10.50
CA THR A 76 -5.27 4.59 11.05
C THR A 76 -3.74 4.46 11.08
N PRO A 77 -3.00 5.43 10.53
CA PRO A 77 -1.55 5.47 10.71
C PRO A 77 -1.19 5.80 12.17
N PRO A 78 -0.11 5.24 12.74
CA PRO A 78 0.83 4.28 12.14
C PRO A 78 0.47 2.81 12.42
N THR A 79 -0.52 2.54 13.26
CA THR A 79 -0.76 1.20 13.80
C THR A 79 -1.69 0.33 12.95
N THR A 80 -2.26 0.88 11.87
CA THR A 80 -3.25 0.27 10.98
C THR A 80 -4.53 -0.17 11.69
N GLN A 81 -5.01 0.64 12.66
CA GLN A 81 -6.24 0.29 13.38
C GLN A 81 -7.45 0.42 12.46
N LEU A 82 -8.29 -0.62 12.41
CA LEU A 82 -9.56 -0.58 11.69
C LEU A 82 -10.59 0.27 12.45
N GLN A 83 -10.91 1.45 11.91
CA GLN A 83 -11.87 2.40 12.48
C GLN A 83 -12.76 2.94 11.36
N CYS A 84 -14.00 3.34 11.62
CA CYS A 84 -14.86 3.99 10.62
C CYS A 84 -15.27 5.38 11.10
N ASP A 85 -14.62 6.38 10.53
CA ASP A 85 -14.65 7.75 11.02
C ASP A 85 -15.63 8.61 10.21
N GLU A 86 -16.26 9.57 10.88
CA GLU A 86 -17.20 10.47 10.22
C GLU A 86 -16.49 11.33 9.15
N GLY A 87 -17.03 11.33 7.94
CA GLY A 87 -16.45 12.06 6.81
C GLY A 87 -15.15 11.47 6.24
N ALA A 88 -14.67 10.34 6.77
CA ALA A 88 -13.49 9.67 6.23
C ALA A 88 -13.78 9.06 4.86
N THR A 89 -12.80 9.16 3.96
CA THR A 89 -12.83 8.41 2.70
C THR A 89 -12.45 6.95 3.00
N PRO A 90 -13.32 5.97 2.70
CA PRO A 90 -13.04 4.56 2.95
C PRO A 90 -11.69 4.12 2.36
N THR A 91 -10.88 3.43 3.15
CA THR A 91 -9.66 2.78 2.65
C THR A 91 -10.05 1.61 1.77
N GLY A 92 -9.51 1.58 0.54
CA GLY A 92 -9.67 0.46 -0.39
C GLY A 92 -8.72 -0.70 -0.07
N GLY A 93 -8.95 -1.85 -0.70
CA GLY A 93 -8.14 -3.06 -0.54
C GLY A 93 -8.75 -4.12 0.37
N PHE A 94 -9.95 -3.89 0.91
CA PHE A 94 -10.70 -4.94 1.58
C PHE A 94 -11.34 -5.89 0.58
N SER A 95 -11.50 -7.15 0.95
CA SER A 95 -12.33 -8.10 0.22
C SER A 95 -12.89 -9.16 1.17
N ILE A 96 -13.87 -9.93 0.71
CA ILE A 96 -14.35 -11.10 1.44
C ILE A 96 -14.12 -12.30 0.54
N ASP A 97 -13.30 -13.22 1.01
CA ASP A 97 -12.93 -14.39 0.24
C ASP A 97 -14.12 -15.37 0.07
N SER A 98 -13.92 -16.43 -0.71
CA SER A 98 -14.97 -17.44 -0.91
C SER A 98 -15.33 -18.26 0.33
N SER A 99 -14.54 -18.14 1.41
CA SER A 99 -14.81 -18.76 2.72
C SER A 99 -15.53 -17.83 3.69
N GLY A 100 -15.74 -16.56 3.32
CA GLY A 100 -16.33 -15.54 4.17
C GLY A 100 -15.31 -14.78 5.03
N LYS A 101 -14.01 -15.03 4.88
CA LYS A 101 -12.98 -14.29 5.61
C LYS A 101 -12.85 -12.90 5.03
N LEU A 102 -12.90 -11.89 5.91
CA LEU A 102 -12.45 -10.56 5.55
C LEU A 102 -10.95 -10.61 5.31
N GLU A 103 -10.53 -10.02 4.21
CA GLU A 103 -9.13 -9.84 3.84
C GLU A 103 -8.85 -8.35 3.65
N PHE A 104 -7.64 -7.93 4.01
CA PHE A 104 -7.09 -6.66 3.59
C PHE A 104 -5.87 -6.94 2.72
N GLN A 105 -5.89 -6.47 1.49
CA GLN A 105 -4.88 -6.73 0.45
C GLN A 105 -4.55 -8.23 0.30
N GLY A 106 -5.59 -9.08 0.33
CA GLY A 106 -5.46 -10.55 0.20
C GLY A 106 -4.97 -11.28 1.45
N SER A 107 -4.73 -10.58 2.57
CA SER A 107 -4.39 -11.20 3.85
C SER A 107 -5.61 -11.27 4.76
N SER A 108 -5.95 -12.47 5.22
CA SER A 108 -6.97 -12.71 6.27
C SER A 108 -6.42 -12.55 7.70
N LYS A 109 -5.14 -12.18 7.84
CA LYS A 109 -4.47 -12.06 9.14
C LYS A 109 -4.69 -10.67 9.71
N PHE A 110 -5.31 -10.63 10.88
CA PHE A 110 -5.49 -9.43 11.69
C PHE A 110 -4.92 -9.66 13.08
N ILE A 111 -4.78 -8.58 13.85
CA ILE A 111 -4.33 -8.63 15.23
C ILE A 111 -5.35 -7.92 16.11
N ALA A 112 -5.68 -8.54 17.24
CA ALA A 112 -6.53 -7.98 18.27
C ALA A 112 -5.68 -7.63 19.48
N CYS A 113 -5.65 -6.36 19.89
CA CYS A 113 -4.90 -5.91 21.07
C CYS A 113 -5.83 -5.35 22.13
N GLU A 114 -5.56 -5.66 23.40
CA GLU A 114 -6.38 -5.23 24.52
C GLU A 114 -6.42 -3.70 24.62
N THR A 115 -7.63 -3.16 24.80
CA THR A 115 -7.82 -1.71 25.03
C THR A 115 -7.68 -1.34 26.51
N GLY A 116 -7.70 -2.33 27.40
CA GLY A 116 -7.86 -2.13 28.85
C GLY A 116 -9.26 -1.66 29.27
N GLN A 117 -10.23 -1.60 28.36
CA GLN A 117 -11.57 -1.06 28.58
C GLN A 117 -12.65 -2.09 28.19
N ASN A 118 -13.62 -2.33 29.08
CA ASN A 118 -14.83 -3.14 28.82
C ASN A 118 -14.61 -4.56 28.25
N GLY A 119 -13.40 -5.10 28.36
CA GLY A 119 -13.01 -6.37 27.71
C GLY A 119 -12.78 -6.26 26.19
N GLY A 120 -12.85 -5.06 25.63
CA GLY A 120 -12.73 -4.82 24.20
C GLY A 120 -11.29 -4.92 23.69
N LEU A 121 -11.13 -5.46 22.48
CA LEU A 121 -9.87 -5.46 21.75
C LEU A 121 -10.00 -4.66 20.45
N ASN A 122 -9.07 -3.73 20.22
CA ASN A 122 -8.97 -3.03 18.94
C ASN A 122 -8.38 -3.97 17.87
N ILE A 123 -8.77 -3.74 16.61
CA ILE A 123 -8.39 -4.57 15.46
C ILE A 123 -7.35 -3.83 14.61
N TYR A 124 -6.29 -4.52 14.21
CA TYR A 124 -5.19 -3.99 13.41
C TYR A 124 -4.83 -4.93 12.26
N THR A 125 -4.24 -4.42 11.17
CA THR A 125 -3.71 -5.25 10.08
C THR A 125 -2.21 -5.52 10.19
N THR A 126 -1.50 -4.80 11.06
CA THR A 126 -0.04 -4.93 11.26
C THR A 126 0.33 -5.04 12.74
N GLU A 127 1.32 -5.88 13.06
CA GLU A 127 1.88 -5.95 14.41
C GLU A 127 2.72 -4.70 14.67
N SER A 128 2.68 -4.19 15.89
CA SER A 128 3.52 -3.07 16.31
C SER A 128 3.93 -3.25 17.76
N SER A 129 5.20 -2.97 18.05
CA SER A 129 5.70 -2.95 19.44
C SER A 129 5.09 -1.82 20.28
N ALA A 130 4.40 -0.86 19.65
CA ALA A 130 3.61 0.14 20.36
C ALA A 130 2.29 -0.42 20.93
N LEU A 131 1.90 -1.62 20.48
CA LEU A 131 0.69 -2.31 20.92
C LEU A 131 1.07 -3.40 21.92
N SER A 132 0.31 -3.51 23.00
CA SER A 132 0.52 -4.51 24.05
C SER A 132 -0.60 -5.54 24.06
N ASN A 133 -0.28 -6.75 24.55
CA ASN A 133 -1.23 -7.86 24.71
C ASN A 133 -2.02 -8.20 23.43
N CYS A 134 -1.31 -8.24 22.30
CA CYS A 134 -1.87 -8.52 21.00
C CYS A 134 -1.97 -10.03 20.72
N LYS A 135 -3.00 -10.43 19.96
CA LYS A 135 -3.23 -11.81 19.55
C LYS A 135 -3.62 -11.88 18.08
N PRO A 136 -3.08 -12.85 17.31
CA PRO A 136 -3.49 -13.03 15.93
C PRO A 136 -4.94 -13.53 15.87
N ILE A 137 -5.70 -12.96 14.94
CA ILE A 137 -7.11 -13.28 14.71
C ILE A 137 -7.41 -13.31 13.21
N GLU A 138 -8.56 -13.88 12.90
CA GLU A 138 -9.20 -13.78 11.60
C GLU A 138 -10.61 -13.23 11.79
N LEU A 139 -11.10 -12.50 10.79
CA LEU A 139 -12.43 -11.90 10.80
C LEU A 139 -13.31 -12.60 9.77
N MET A 140 -14.49 -13.05 10.18
CA MET A 140 -15.45 -13.75 9.34
C MET A 140 -16.67 -12.86 9.13
N ALA A 141 -17.00 -12.60 7.88
CA ALA A 141 -18.26 -12.00 7.47
C ALA A 141 -19.38 -13.06 7.48
N ASP A 142 -20.56 -12.68 7.96
CA ASP A 142 -21.75 -13.54 7.92
C ASP A 142 -22.39 -13.63 6.52
N SER A 143 -22.01 -12.73 5.62
CA SER A 143 -22.47 -12.67 4.24
C SER A 143 -21.36 -12.17 3.29
N CYS A 144 -21.69 -11.87 2.03
CA CYS A 144 -20.78 -11.26 1.05
C CYS A 144 -19.58 -12.10 0.58
N ALA A 145 -19.53 -13.39 0.93
CA ALA A 145 -18.53 -14.31 0.40
C ALA A 145 -18.61 -14.38 -1.14
N ALA A 146 -17.46 -14.23 -1.79
CA ALA A 146 -17.38 -14.37 -3.24
C ALA A 146 -17.83 -15.79 -3.68
N PRO A 147 -18.59 -15.92 -4.77
CA PRO A 147 -18.97 -17.24 -5.28
C PRO A 147 -17.72 -18.06 -5.61
N LYS A 148 -17.65 -19.29 -5.09
CA LYS A 148 -16.56 -20.24 -5.37
C LYS A 148 -16.34 -20.35 -6.88
N PRO A 149 -15.10 -20.25 -7.39
CA PRO A 149 -14.85 -20.53 -8.81
C PRO A 149 -15.25 -21.98 -9.12
N GLN A 150 -16.27 -22.14 -9.95
CA GLN A 150 -16.75 -23.43 -10.41
C GLN A 150 -15.74 -24.02 -11.42
N PRO A 151 -15.41 -25.32 -11.37
CA PRO A 151 -14.56 -25.93 -12.40
C PRO A 151 -15.24 -25.77 -13.76
N THR A 152 -14.55 -25.13 -14.70
CA THR A 152 -15.08 -24.91 -16.04
C THR A 152 -14.95 -26.20 -16.84
N SER A 153 -16.05 -26.95 -16.92
CA SER A 153 -16.19 -28.09 -17.82
C SER A 153 -16.04 -27.62 -19.27
N THR A 154 -15.00 -28.12 -19.91
CA THR A 154 -14.63 -27.86 -21.30
C THR A 154 -15.70 -28.42 -22.24
N SER A 155 -16.34 -27.55 -23.04
CA SER A 155 -17.11 -27.98 -24.21
C SER A 155 -16.42 -27.54 -25.49
N THR A 156 -15.93 -28.56 -26.18
CA THR A 156 -15.47 -28.65 -27.56
C THR A 156 -16.26 -27.78 -28.55
N SER A 157 -15.55 -27.05 -29.40
CA SER A 157 -15.96 -26.86 -30.80
C SER A 157 -14.74 -26.69 -31.70
N THR A 158 -14.97 -27.05 -32.96
CA THR A 158 -14.06 -27.70 -33.89
C THR A 158 -13.21 -26.72 -34.69
N ALA A 159 -12.06 -27.21 -35.12
CA ALA A 159 -11.02 -26.57 -35.92
C ALA A 159 -11.48 -25.99 -37.27
N VAL A 160 -10.76 -24.96 -37.73
CA VAL A 160 -10.37 -24.82 -39.14
C VAL A 160 -8.91 -24.35 -39.21
N ALA A 161 -8.08 -25.13 -39.88
CA ALA A 161 -6.67 -24.88 -40.16
C ALA A 161 -6.47 -23.78 -41.22
N THR A 162 -5.29 -23.16 -41.28
CA THR A 162 -4.38 -23.16 -42.46
C THR A 162 -3.10 -22.33 -42.19
N SER A 163 -1.96 -23.03 -42.32
CA SER A 163 -0.61 -22.61 -42.79
C SER A 163 0.36 -21.77 -41.95
N ALA A 164 1.28 -22.52 -41.35
CA ALA A 164 2.72 -22.36 -41.15
C ALA A 164 3.49 -21.21 -41.85
N SER A 165 4.43 -20.62 -41.10
CA SER A 165 5.84 -20.50 -41.51
C SER A 165 6.78 -20.41 -40.29
N THR A 166 7.97 -20.98 -40.47
CA THR A 166 9.03 -21.37 -39.53
C THR A 166 10.13 -20.32 -39.35
N ALA A 167 10.65 -20.16 -38.12
CA ALA A 167 12.08 -19.95 -37.75
C ALA A 167 12.13 -19.69 -36.21
N SER A 168 12.51 -20.62 -35.33
CA SER A 168 13.86 -21.12 -35.03
C SER A 168 14.90 -20.03 -34.73
N ALA A 169 15.07 -19.68 -33.45
CA ALA A 169 16.33 -19.20 -32.90
C ALA A 169 16.42 -19.56 -31.40
N THR A 170 17.50 -20.27 -31.09
CA THR A 170 17.93 -20.88 -29.84
C THR A 170 18.51 -19.89 -28.83
N ALA A 171 18.22 -20.14 -27.56
CA ALA A 171 19.06 -20.04 -26.36
C ALA A 171 19.78 -18.71 -26.02
N THR A 172 19.50 -18.18 -24.83
CA THR A 172 20.47 -18.19 -23.71
C THR A 172 19.77 -17.78 -22.40
N ALA A 173 19.89 -18.63 -21.38
CA ALA A 173 19.45 -18.33 -20.02
C ALA A 173 20.42 -17.33 -19.36
N PRO A 174 19.95 -16.30 -18.65
CA PRO A 174 20.82 -15.49 -17.81
C PRO A 174 21.23 -16.27 -16.57
N ALA A 175 22.54 -16.26 -16.30
CA ALA A 175 23.21 -16.94 -15.21
C ALA A 175 22.79 -16.43 -13.83
N THR A 176 22.65 -17.36 -12.89
CA THR A 176 22.54 -17.13 -11.46
C THR A 176 23.78 -16.40 -10.94
N PRO A 177 23.65 -15.26 -10.23
CA PRO A 177 24.77 -14.67 -9.50
C PRO A 177 25.15 -15.55 -8.29
N PRO A 178 26.43 -15.57 -7.90
CA PRO A 178 26.95 -16.47 -6.88
C PRO A 178 26.42 -16.14 -5.48
N ALA A 179 26.20 -17.19 -4.69
CA ALA A 179 25.88 -17.10 -3.26
C ALA A 179 27.03 -16.42 -2.50
N ASN A 180 26.85 -15.15 -2.18
CA ASN A 180 27.68 -14.44 -1.20
C ASN A 180 26.91 -14.37 0.12
N ASN A 181 27.63 -14.51 1.24
CA ASN A 181 27.16 -14.35 2.61
C ASN A 181 26.69 -12.90 2.90
N GLY A 182 25.71 -12.40 2.16
CA GLY A 182 25.10 -11.09 2.30
C GLY A 182 23.71 -11.17 2.93
N CYS A 183 23.24 -10.04 3.46
CA CYS A 183 21.87 -9.88 3.95
C CYS A 183 20.88 -10.29 2.83
N PRO A 184 19.92 -11.19 3.08
CA PRO A 184 18.97 -11.60 2.06
C PRO A 184 18.22 -10.37 1.51
N THR A 185 18.30 -10.15 0.21
CA THR A 185 17.62 -9.02 -0.47
C THR A 185 16.16 -9.36 -0.82
N THR A 186 15.70 -10.56 -0.48
CA THR A 186 14.33 -11.00 -0.64
C THR A 186 13.51 -10.48 0.53
N LEU A 187 12.62 -9.53 0.26
CA LEU A 187 11.72 -8.93 1.26
C LEU A 187 10.70 -9.98 1.72
N THR A 188 11.04 -10.70 2.79
CA THR A 188 10.11 -11.63 3.44
C THR A 188 9.35 -10.86 4.51
N SER A 189 8.04 -11.08 4.62
CA SER A 189 7.19 -10.42 5.62
C SER A 189 7.81 -10.50 7.02
N GLY A 190 7.94 -9.34 7.68
CA GLY A 190 8.56 -9.20 9.00
C GLY A 190 10.08 -8.95 9.03
N ASN A 191 10.76 -8.93 7.88
CA ASN A 191 12.22 -8.72 7.78
C ASN A 191 12.62 -7.48 6.97
N PHE A 192 11.68 -6.58 6.67
CA PHE A 192 11.98 -5.35 5.94
C PHE A 192 11.17 -4.16 6.46
N GLU A 193 11.75 -2.98 6.29
CA GLU A 193 11.10 -1.70 6.51
C GLU A 193 10.66 -1.12 5.17
N PHE A 194 9.42 -0.66 5.09
CA PHE A 194 8.93 0.16 3.99
C PHE A 194 8.96 1.63 4.43
N PRO A 195 8.95 2.60 3.50
CA PRO A 195 9.05 4.00 3.90
C PRO A 195 7.76 4.47 4.57
N HIS A 196 7.89 5.07 5.75
CA HIS A 196 6.77 5.64 6.53
C HIS A 196 6.46 7.11 6.14
N LEU A 197 7.29 7.71 5.30
CA LEU A 197 7.06 9.02 4.69
C LEU A 197 7.64 9.03 3.28
N ILE A 198 6.87 9.51 2.31
CA ILE A 198 7.35 9.80 0.95
C ILE A 198 7.00 11.25 0.64
N VAL A 199 8.00 12.10 0.42
CA VAL A 199 7.79 13.53 0.10
C VAL A 199 8.45 13.86 -1.22
N PRO A 200 7.68 14.26 -2.24
CA PRO A 200 8.25 14.86 -3.44
C PRO A 200 8.68 16.30 -3.14
N ILE A 201 9.87 16.65 -3.59
CA ILE A 201 10.37 18.02 -3.64
C ILE A 201 10.54 18.45 -5.09
N ASP A 202 10.05 19.63 -5.44
CA ASP A 202 10.02 20.13 -6.81
C ASP A 202 10.81 21.43 -6.94
N SER A 203 11.90 21.41 -7.70
CA SER A 203 12.73 22.59 -7.95
C SER A 203 11.99 23.68 -8.74
N SER A 204 10.90 23.33 -9.45
CA SER A 204 10.06 24.30 -10.17
C SER A 204 9.07 25.04 -9.25
N SER A 205 8.81 24.49 -8.06
CA SER A 205 7.92 25.07 -7.04
C SER A 205 8.58 24.97 -5.65
N PRO A 206 9.72 25.66 -5.44
CA PRO A 206 10.67 25.29 -4.39
C PRO A 206 10.19 25.52 -2.94
N ASP A 207 9.15 26.33 -2.75
CA ASP A 207 8.55 26.65 -1.45
C ASP A 207 7.29 25.81 -1.15
N THR A 208 6.89 24.93 -2.07
CA THR A 208 5.68 24.11 -1.90
C THR A 208 6.02 22.82 -1.15
N ALA A 209 5.34 22.60 -0.03
CA ALA A 209 5.35 21.31 0.66
C ALA A 209 4.19 20.46 0.13
N ALA A 210 4.50 19.38 -0.58
CA ALA A 210 3.48 18.48 -1.12
C ALA A 210 2.82 17.61 -0.03
N GLY A 211 3.39 17.57 1.18
CA GLY A 211 2.99 16.61 2.19
C GLY A 211 3.48 15.20 1.87
N THR A 212 3.05 14.24 2.69
CA THR A 212 3.30 12.82 2.42
C THR A 212 2.47 12.35 1.25
N GLN A 213 3.06 11.51 0.41
CA GLN A 213 2.44 10.85 -0.73
C GLN A 213 2.54 9.33 -0.57
N PHE A 214 1.90 8.61 -1.48
CA PHE A 214 2.06 7.16 -1.62
C PHE A 214 2.99 6.79 -2.79
N ASN A 215 3.34 7.76 -3.63
CA ASN A 215 4.12 7.52 -4.84
C ASN A 215 5.54 8.08 -4.70
N GLY A 216 6.52 7.30 -5.12
CA GLY A 216 7.85 7.80 -5.47
C GLY A 216 7.82 8.44 -6.85
N LYS A 217 8.47 9.60 -7.01
CA LYS A 217 8.50 10.37 -8.26
C LYS A 217 9.88 10.96 -8.53
N VAL A 218 10.37 10.70 -9.74
CA VAL A 218 11.62 11.22 -10.26
C VAL A 218 11.34 11.82 -11.64
N THR A 219 11.58 13.12 -11.79
CA THR A 219 11.54 13.83 -13.08
C THR A 219 12.72 14.78 -13.17
N SER A 220 12.81 15.59 -14.22
CA SER A 220 13.86 16.63 -14.33
C SER A 220 13.80 17.70 -13.23
N THR A 221 12.65 17.87 -12.55
CA THR A 221 12.49 18.87 -11.48
C THR A 221 12.04 18.27 -10.15
N VAL A 222 11.45 17.07 -10.16
CA VAL A 222 10.92 16.41 -8.97
C VAL A 222 11.88 15.30 -8.52
N SER A 223 12.22 15.31 -7.23
CA SER A 223 12.90 14.22 -6.54
C SER A 223 12.02 13.75 -5.38
N SER A 224 12.14 12.49 -4.96
CA SER A 224 11.39 11.95 -3.83
C SER A 224 12.32 11.61 -2.68
N ILE A 225 11.93 12.04 -1.47
CA ILE A 225 12.61 11.69 -0.23
C ILE A 225 11.75 10.68 0.53
N PHE A 226 12.38 9.64 1.04
CA PHE A 226 11.78 8.51 1.72
C PHE A 226 12.33 8.42 3.15
N ASN A 227 11.46 8.36 4.16
CA ASN A 227 11.88 8.08 5.53
C ASN A 227 11.60 6.62 5.89
N PHE A 228 12.55 6.00 6.56
CA PHE A 228 12.42 4.67 7.13
C PHE A 228 12.66 4.76 8.63
N ASP A 229 11.81 4.11 9.43
CA ASP A 229 12.00 4.01 10.87
C ASP A 229 12.64 2.66 11.18
N ILE A 230 13.93 2.65 11.52
CA ILE A 230 14.64 1.39 11.74
C ILE A 230 14.42 0.92 13.18
N PRO A 231 13.83 -0.25 13.42
CA PRO A 231 13.53 -0.74 14.76
C PRO A 231 14.78 -0.86 15.63
N GLN A 232 14.65 -0.61 16.93
CA GLN A 232 15.73 -0.81 17.90
C GLN A 232 16.20 -2.28 17.94
N SER A 233 15.32 -3.22 17.63
CA SER A 233 15.61 -4.66 17.54
C SER A 233 16.61 -5.03 16.43
N ASP A 234 16.90 -4.11 15.51
CA ASP A 234 17.89 -4.32 14.45
C ASP A 234 19.29 -3.87 14.83
N SER A 235 19.51 -3.52 16.10
CA SER A 235 20.83 -3.18 16.62
C SER A 235 21.83 -4.33 16.39
N GLY A 236 22.99 -3.98 15.83
CA GLY A 236 24.04 -4.95 15.47
C GLY A 236 23.78 -5.75 14.19
N LYS A 237 22.65 -5.54 13.50
CA LYS A 237 22.37 -6.16 12.20
C LYS A 237 22.93 -5.33 11.04
N THR A 238 22.90 -5.93 9.85
CA THR A 238 23.24 -5.30 8.59
C THR A 238 21.97 -5.04 7.77
N CYS A 239 21.78 -3.79 7.37
CA CYS A 239 20.66 -3.33 6.57
C CYS A 239 21.11 -3.13 5.12
N SER A 240 20.19 -3.36 4.18
CA SER A 240 20.40 -3.01 2.77
C SER A 240 19.27 -2.12 2.30
N LEU A 241 19.61 -0.98 1.69
CA LEU A 241 18.65 -0.18 0.94
C LEU A 241 18.51 -0.82 -0.44
N VAL A 242 17.29 -1.22 -0.77
CA VAL A 242 16.97 -1.89 -2.04
C VAL A 242 15.91 -1.13 -2.79
N PHE A 243 16.05 -1.06 -4.11
CA PHE A 243 15.01 -0.58 -5.01
C PHE A 243 14.54 -1.76 -5.87
N LEU A 244 13.30 -2.17 -5.67
CA LEU A 244 12.68 -3.25 -6.42
C LEU A 244 11.87 -2.63 -7.56
N PHE A 245 12.09 -3.11 -8.78
CA PHE A 245 11.39 -2.61 -9.94
C PHE A 245 10.83 -3.77 -10.76
N PRO A 246 9.73 -4.41 -10.31
CA PRO A 246 9.09 -5.51 -11.03
C PRO A 246 8.55 -5.07 -12.39
N LYS A 247 8.17 -6.02 -13.25
CA LYS A 247 7.46 -5.65 -14.49
C LYS A 247 6.04 -5.25 -14.12
N GLN A 248 5.48 -4.33 -14.90
CA GLN A 248 4.10 -3.88 -14.69
C GLN A 248 3.08 -5.04 -14.75
N ALA A 249 3.36 -6.10 -15.52
CA ALA A 249 2.52 -7.28 -15.61
C ALA A 249 2.53 -8.15 -14.34
N ASP A 250 3.55 -8.01 -13.49
CA ASP A 250 3.69 -8.79 -12.25
C ASP A 250 3.02 -8.05 -11.07
N LEU A 251 2.77 -6.74 -11.22
CA LEU A 251 2.15 -5.91 -10.19
C LEU A 251 0.64 -6.18 -10.09
N GLN A 252 0.15 -6.36 -8.87
CA GLN A 252 -1.28 -6.59 -8.58
C GLN A 252 -1.93 -5.35 -7.96
N THR A 253 -1.23 -4.73 -7.01
CA THR A 253 -1.71 -3.61 -6.17
C THR A 253 -0.98 -2.30 -6.42
N SER A 254 0.05 -2.32 -7.27
CA SER A 254 0.86 -1.17 -7.63
C SER A 254 0.88 -0.95 -9.15
N SER A 255 1.33 0.23 -9.55
CA SER A 255 1.60 0.56 -10.95
C SER A 255 2.71 1.59 -11.03
N PHE A 256 3.33 1.69 -12.20
CA PHE A 256 4.28 2.76 -12.48
C PHE A 256 4.10 3.32 -13.88
N THR A 257 4.62 4.52 -14.07
CA THR A 257 4.94 5.10 -15.37
C THR A 257 6.44 5.31 -15.45
N PHE A 258 7.05 4.93 -16.58
CA PHE A 258 8.49 4.98 -16.73
C PHE A 258 8.89 5.34 -18.16
N SER A 259 9.84 6.27 -18.29
CA SER A 259 10.48 6.64 -19.55
C SER A 259 11.87 7.24 -19.30
N GLY A 260 12.67 7.39 -20.36
CA GLY A 260 14.02 7.92 -20.28
C GLY A 260 15.09 6.85 -20.17
N ASP A 261 16.28 7.23 -19.69
CA ASP A 261 17.46 6.38 -19.64
C ASP A 261 17.60 5.53 -18.36
N GLY A 262 16.65 5.65 -17.44
CA GLY A 262 16.60 4.89 -16.20
C GLY A 262 17.62 5.31 -15.15
N LYS A 263 18.46 6.32 -15.40
CA LYS A 263 19.43 6.79 -14.42
C LYS A 263 18.76 7.54 -13.28
N ILE A 264 18.90 6.99 -12.08
CA ILE A 264 18.44 7.57 -10.81
C ILE A 264 19.64 7.62 -9.87
N ASP A 265 19.90 8.80 -9.31
CA ASP A 265 20.85 9.01 -8.24
C ASP A 265 20.18 8.74 -6.90
N PHE A 266 20.87 8.02 -6.03
CA PHE A 266 20.41 7.70 -4.69
C PHE A 266 21.34 8.36 -3.67
N ALA A 267 20.77 9.01 -2.67
CA ALA A 267 21.53 9.67 -1.62
C ALA A 267 20.97 9.38 -0.23
N ALA A 268 21.84 9.26 0.77
CA ALA A 268 21.47 9.38 2.17
C ALA A 268 21.50 10.86 2.57
N LEU A 269 20.52 11.30 3.36
CA LEU A 269 20.41 12.68 3.79
C LEU A 269 20.99 12.89 5.20
N SER A 270 21.31 14.14 5.54
CA SER A 270 21.89 14.55 6.82
C SER A 270 20.86 14.78 7.93
N GLY A 271 19.58 14.79 7.57
CA GLY A 271 18.47 15.00 8.47
C GLY A 271 17.20 14.33 7.94
N ILE A 272 16.11 14.50 8.68
CA ILE A 272 14.86 13.79 8.44
C ILE A 272 13.87 14.69 7.72
N ALA A 273 13.31 14.22 6.61
CA ALA A 273 12.23 14.93 5.93
C ALA A 273 10.94 14.88 6.76
N THR A 274 10.08 15.87 6.59
CA THR A 274 8.77 15.96 7.24
C THR A 274 7.70 16.28 6.21
N LYS A 275 6.42 16.25 6.62
CA LYS A 275 5.30 16.67 5.75
C LYS A 275 5.42 18.13 5.28
N SER A 276 6.23 18.97 5.93
CA SER A 276 6.49 20.35 5.54
C SER A 276 7.79 20.52 4.73
N THR A 277 8.43 19.43 4.33
CA THR A 277 9.64 19.50 3.50
C THR A 277 9.29 20.00 2.10
N THR A 278 10.09 20.93 1.62
CA THR A 278 10.07 21.57 0.29
C THR A 278 11.44 21.40 -0.35
N PHE A 279 11.60 21.79 -1.61
CA PHE A 279 12.91 21.79 -2.24
C PHE A 279 13.91 22.70 -1.52
N HIS A 280 13.46 23.84 -1.00
CA HIS A 280 14.34 24.81 -0.35
C HIS A 280 14.85 24.36 1.03
N ASN A 281 14.04 23.62 1.78
CA ASN A 281 14.36 23.21 3.15
C ASN A 281 14.71 21.70 3.28
N ALA A 282 14.80 20.98 2.16
CA ALA A 282 15.18 19.58 2.14
C ALA A 282 16.52 19.37 2.86
N PRO A 283 16.66 18.32 3.70
CA PRO A 283 17.93 18.01 4.32
C PRO A 283 19.02 17.79 3.25
N SER A 284 20.24 18.28 3.52
CA SER A 284 21.34 18.13 2.57
C SER A 284 21.79 16.68 2.44
N VAL A 285 22.39 16.32 1.30
CA VAL A 285 23.02 15.01 1.10
C VAL A 285 24.16 14.82 2.11
N SER A 286 24.08 13.77 2.93
CA SER A 286 25.16 13.35 3.83
C SER A 286 26.13 12.39 3.14
N LYS A 287 25.59 11.51 2.29
CA LYS A 287 26.38 10.56 1.51
C LYS A 287 25.69 10.27 0.18
N ASP A 288 26.41 10.53 -0.90
CA ASP A 288 26.03 10.04 -2.23
C ASP A 288 26.20 8.50 -2.27
N LEU A 289 25.12 7.80 -2.64
CA LEU A 289 25.09 6.34 -2.79
C LEU A 289 25.27 5.92 -4.25
N GLY A 290 25.32 6.89 -5.17
CA GLY A 290 25.61 6.71 -6.57
C GLY A 290 24.38 6.58 -7.46
N THR A 291 24.66 6.62 -8.75
CA THR A 291 23.65 6.52 -9.80
C THR A 291 23.50 5.08 -10.30
N ILE A 292 22.26 4.61 -10.39
CA ILE A 292 21.90 3.30 -10.95
C ILE A 292 20.99 3.51 -12.16
N ALA A 293 21.28 2.80 -13.26
CA ALA A 293 20.40 2.73 -14.41
C ALA A 293 19.35 1.62 -14.20
N VAL A 294 18.15 2.00 -13.76
CA VAL A 294 17.06 1.08 -13.44
C VAL A 294 16.20 0.77 -14.65
N SER A 295 15.64 -0.44 -14.69
CA SER A 295 14.66 -0.88 -15.67
C SER A 295 13.72 -1.93 -15.07
N PRO A 296 12.45 -2.01 -15.53
CA PRO A 296 11.48 -2.97 -15.01
C PRO A 296 11.91 -4.43 -15.15
N GLY A 297 11.48 -5.28 -14.21
CA GLY A 297 11.84 -6.69 -14.09
C GLY A 297 13.16 -6.96 -13.35
N ASN A 298 13.64 -6.02 -12.54
CA ASN A 298 14.92 -6.13 -11.85
C ASN A 298 14.82 -5.67 -10.38
N GLN A 299 15.86 -6.00 -9.61
CA GLN A 299 16.07 -5.53 -8.25
C GLN A 299 17.47 -4.94 -8.11
N TYR A 300 17.61 -3.89 -7.33
CA TYR A 300 18.85 -3.15 -7.18
C TYR A 300 19.17 -2.98 -5.70
N VAL A 301 20.32 -3.48 -5.25
CA VAL A 301 20.86 -3.11 -3.93
C VAL A 301 21.59 -1.79 -4.09
N VAL A 302 21.03 -0.73 -3.51
CA VAL A 302 21.60 0.61 -3.57
C VAL A 302 22.82 0.71 -2.65
N SER A 303 22.70 0.19 -1.42
CA SER A 303 23.77 0.23 -0.43
C SER A 303 23.54 -0.79 0.68
N THR A 304 24.62 -1.30 1.27
CA THR A 304 24.58 -2.16 2.45
C THR A 304 25.41 -1.52 3.56
N PHE A 305 24.84 -1.44 4.76
CA PHE A 305 25.39 -0.71 5.90
C PHE A 305 24.92 -1.30 7.24
N SER A 306 25.56 -0.92 8.34
CA SER A 306 25.08 -1.27 9.68
C SER A 306 23.72 -0.61 9.94
N CYS A 307 22.75 -1.36 10.45
CA CYS A 307 21.41 -0.82 10.72
C CYS A 307 21.48 0.36 11.72
N PRO A 308 20.95 1.55 11.38
CA PRO A 308 20.84 2.66 12.32
C PRO A 308 19.65 2.43 13.26
N ALA A 309 19.73 1.36 14.05
CA ALA A 309 18.65 0.90 14.90
C ALA A 309 18.15 1.99 15.86
N GLY A 310 16.83 2.08 15.99
CA GLY A 310 16.13 3.07 16.81
C GLY A 310 16.07 4.47 16.22
N GLN A 311 16.46 4.64 14.94
CA GLN A 311 16.49 5.94 14.28
C GLN A 311 15.59 5.94 13.05
N THR A 312 14.96 7.09 12.80
CA THR A 312 14.47 7.43 11.47
C THR A 312 15.64 7.85 10.59
N VAL A 313 15.65 7.44 9.33
CA VAL A 313 16.63 7.87 8.33
C VAL A 313 15.94 8.27 7.03
N SER A 314 16.52 9.23 6.30
CA SER A 314 15.98 9.71 5.02
C SER A 314 16.92 9.43 3.86
N TYR A 315 16.34 8.97 2.75
CA TYR A 315 17.03 8.76 1.47
C TYR A 315 16.32 9.50 0.34
N GLU A 316 17.07 10.01 -0.63
CA GLU A 316 16.55 10.71 -1.80
C GLU A 316 16.75 9.87 -3.08
N MET A 317 15.72 9.83 -3.92
CA MET A 317 15.81 9.42 -5.33
C MET A 317 15.69 10.66 -6.21
N LYS A 318 16.72 10.91 -7.02
CA LYS A 318 16.81 12.08 -7.89
C LYS A 318 17.17 11.69 -9.31
N ASN A 319 16.70 12.46 -10.28
CA ASN A 319 17.05 12.26 -11.69
C ASN A 319 18.56 12.53 -11.92
N ALA A 320 19.22 11.62 -12.64
CA ALA A 320 20.63 11.72 -13.02
C ALA A 320 20.85 11.69 -14.55
N GLY A 321 19.80 11.97 -15.32
CA GLY A 321 19.76 11.75 -16.76
C GLY A 321 18.45 12.26 -17.35
N SER A 322 17.69 11.37 -18.00
CA SER A 322 16.41 11.71 -18.62
C SER A 322 15.22 10.94 -18.05
N THR A 323 15.43 10.20 -16.96
CA THR A 323 14.40 9.40 -16.29
C THR A 323 13.20 10.23 -15.85
N SER A 324 12.02 9.81 -16.31
CA SER A 324 10.74 10.17 -15.70
C SER A 324 10.11 8.89 -15.18
N LEU A 325 10.04 8.77 -13.86
CA LEU A 325 9.50 7.63 -13.14
C LEU A 325 8.48 8.13 -12.12
N GLU A 326 7.30 7.52 -12.09
CA GLU A 326 6.36 7.64 -10.98
C GLU A 326 5.82 6.25 -10.67
N PHE A 327 5.88 5.82 -9.42
CA PHE A 327 5.47 4.49 -8.98
C PHE A 327 4.77 4.57 -7.63
N PHE A 328 3.74 3.75 -7.43
CA PHE A 328 3.15 3.56 -6.11
C PHE A 328 4.08 2.67 -5.26
N GLU A 329 4.49 3.17 -4.09
CA GLU A 329 5.29 2.39 -3.15
C GLU A 329 4.41 1.33 -2.48
N ASP A 330 4.58 0.10 -2.94
CA ASP A 330 3.83 -1.03 -2.41
C ASP A 330 4.56 -1.59 -1.19
N PHE A 331 3.85 -1.65 -0.05
CA PHE A 331 4.40 -2.26 1.16
C PHE A 331 4.30 -3.81 1.12
N ASN A 332 3.65 -4.38 0.09
CA ASN A 332 3.61 -5.82 -0.10
C ASN A 332 4.96 -6.37 -0.57
N PRO A 333 5.28 -7.65 -0.32
CA PRO A 333 6.44 -8.30 -0.92
C PRO A 333 6.41 -8.16 -2.45
N SER A 334 7.58 -7.92 -3.05
CA SER A 334 7.69 -7.90 -4.52
C SER A 334 7.20 -9.24 -5.10
N PRO A 335 6.37 -9.20 -6.17
CA PRO A 335 5.97 -10.37 -6.94
C PRO A 335 7.16 -11.17 -7.49
#